data_AF-A0A0P6XPJ5-F1
#
_entry.id   AF-A0A0P6XPJ5-F1
#
_cell.length_a   1.000
_cell.length_b   1.000
_cell.length_c   1.000
_cell.angle_alpha   90.00
_cell.angle_beta   90.00
_cell.angle_gamma   90.00
#
_symmetry.space_group_name_H-M   'P 1'
#
loop_
_entity.id
_entity.type
_entity.pdbx_description
1 polymer ?
#
loop_
_entity_poly.entity_id
_entity_poly.type
_entity_poly.pdbx_seq_one_letter_code
_entity_poly.pdbx_strand_id
1 'polypeptide(L)' 'MAERILKQPNRVIKPEEPLISSGLIDSFSLVDLALIVEDEFGVRIDDSELNADTFDTLDALVKLIESRK' A
#
# COMPACT_ATOMS: atom_id res chain seq x y z
N MET A 1 -0.94 8.03 -13.06
CA MET A 1 -0.39 6.81 -12.42
C MET A 1 -1.18 6.34 -11.20
N ALA A 2 -1.86 7.21 -10.44
CA ALA A 2 -2.73 6.81 -9.32
C ALA A 2 -4.05 6.09 -9.69
N GLU A 3 -4.48 6.16 -10.95
CA GLU A 3 -5.80 5.67 -11.41
C GLU A 3 -5.92 4.15 -11.56
N ARG A 4 -4.82 3.39 -11.44
CA ARG A 4 -4.85 1.92 -11.59
C ARG A 4 -4.94 1.14 -10.29
N ILE A 5 -4.74 1.80 -9.14
CA ILE A 5 -4.68 1.15 -7.82
C ILE A 5 -5.92 1.47 -6.98
N LEU A 6 -6.54 2.63 -7.17
CA LEU A 6 -7.69 3.07 -6.37
C LEU A 6 -8.98 2.99 -7.17
N LYS A 7 -9.96 2.20 -6.67
CA LYS A 7 -11.33 2.15 -7.23
C LYS A 7 -12.06 3.52 -7.19
N GLN A 8 -11.57 4.49 -6.41
CA GLN A 8 -12.09 5.86 -6.33
C GLN A 8 -10.94 6.89 -6.26
N PRO A 9 -10.39 7.35 -7.40
CA PRO A 9 -9.18 8.19 -7.42
C PRO A 9 -9.32 9.59 -6.82
N ASN A 10 -10.55 10.09 -6.64
CA ASN A 10 -10.85 11.41 -6.03
C ASN A 10 -11.26 11.34 -4.56
N ARG A 11 -11.13 10.17 -3.91
CA ARG A 11 -11.47 10.03 -2.50
C ARG A 11 -10.27 10.42 -1.65
N VAL A 12 -10.47 11.34 -0.72
CA VAL A 12 -9.50 11.60 0.35
C VAL A 12 -9.53 10.39 1.26
N ILE A 13 -8.50 9.55 1.15
CA ILE A 13 -8.32 8.39 2.03
C ILE A 13 -7.53 8.85 3.24
N LYS A 14 -8.04 8.58 4.44
CA LYS A 14 -7.28 8.90 5.65
C LYS A 14 -6.16 7.88 5.83
N PRO A 15 -4.99 8.28 6.35
CA PRO A 15 -3.87 7.37 6.54
C PRO A 15 -4.17 6.24 7.54
N GLU A 16 -5.13 6.46 8.42
CA GLU A 16 -5.63 5.54 9.44
C GLU A 16 -6.79 4.64 8.97
N GLU A 17 -7.31 4.85 7.75
CA GLU A 17 -8.37 4.01 7.20
C GLU A 17 -7.81 2.68 6.68
N PRO A 18 -8.50 1.55 6.94
CA PRO A 18 -8.16 0.28 6.33
C PRO A 18 -8.35 0.37 4.82
N LEU A 19 -7.37 -0.09 4.05
CA LEU A 19 -7.29 -0.07 2.60
C LEU A 19 -7.59 -1.45 2.01
N ILE A 20 -7.07 -2.50 2.64
CA ILE A 20 -7.20 -3.87 2.16
C ILE A 20 -8.50 -4.46 2.70
N SER A 21 -8.69 -4.39 4.02
CA SER A 21 -9.91 -4.90 4.66
C SER A 21 -11.16 -4.12 4.27
N SER A 22 -11.04 -2.87 3.82
CA SER A 22 -12.16 -2.10 3.28
C SER A 22 -12.50 -2.45 1.82
N GLY A 23 -11.63 -3.23 1.15
CA GLY A 23 -11.76 -3.57 -0.27
C GLY A 23 -11.41 -2.41 -1.22
N LEU A 24 -10.74 -1.37 -0.73
CA LEU A 24 -10.25 -0.26 -1.55
C LEU A 24 -9.07 -0.69 -2.43
N ILE A 25 -8.21 -1.57 -1.92
CA ILE A 25 -7.09 -2.17 -2.64
C ILE A 25 -7.29 -3.68 -2.74
N ASP A 26 -7.16 -4.22 -3.95
CA ASP A 26 -7.18 -5.66 -4.20
C ASP A 26 -5.77 -6.25 -4.08
N SER A 27 -5.65 -7.55 -3.80
CA SER A 27 -4.36 -8.22 -3.57
C SER A 27 -3.34 -8.03 -4.70
N PHE A 28 -3.80 -7.94 -5.95
CA PHE A 28 -2.93 -7.65 -7.10
C PHE A 28 -2.33 -6.25 -7.05
N SER A 29 -3.13 -5.26 -6.63
CA SER A 29 -2.69 -3.87 -6.53
C SER A 29 -1.67 -3.66 -5.42
N LEU A 30 -1.59 -4.55 -4.43
CA LEU A 30 -0.53 -4.53 -3.41
C LEU A 30 0.84 -4.83 -4.02
N VAL A 31 0.92 -5.76 -4.97
CA VAL A 31 2.16 -6.07 -5.68
C VAL A 31 2.61 -4.87 -6.52
N ASP A 32 1.69 -4.24 -7.25
CA ASP A 32 1.98 -3.00 -7.98
C ASP A 32 2.45 -1.88 -7.03
N LEU A 33 1.82 -1.75 -5.86
CA LEU A 33 2.19 -0.76 -4.84
C LEU A 33 3.61 -1.00 -4.32
N ALA A 34 3.97 -2.25 -4.01
CA ALA A 34 5.31 -2.59 -3.55
C ALA A 34 6.38 -2.30 -4.61
N LEU A 35 6.10 -2.60 -5.88
CA LEU A 35 7.00 -2.26 -6.99
C LEU A 35 7.19 -0.74 -7.12
N ILE A 36 6.11 0.05 -6.99
CA ILE A 36 6.20 1.52 -7.02
C ILE A 36 7.03 2.03 -5.84
N VAL A 37 6.81 1.48 -4.66
CA VAL A 37 7.55 1.85 -3.45
C VAL A 37 9.02 1.48 -3.56
N GLU A 38 9.34 0.31 -4.10
CA GLU A 38 10.71 -0.13 -4.36
C GLU A 38 11.41 0.78 -5.39
N ASP A 39 10.70 1.20 -6.44
CA ASP A 39 11.23 2.11 -7.46
C ASP A 39 11.40 3.55 -6.94
N GLU A 40 10.41 4.10 -6.21
CA GLU A 40 10.48 5.48 -5.68
C GLU A 40 11.42 5.62 -4.49
N PHE A 41 11.39 4.66 -3.55
CA PHE A 41 12.08 4.78 -2.26
C PHE A 41 13.30 3.87 -2.14
N GLY A 42 13.51 2.93 -3.08
CA GLY A 42 14.63 1.99 -3.04
C GLY A 42 14.50 0.92 -1.96
N VAL A 43 13.30 0.68 -1.43
CA VAL A 43 13.03 -0.30 -0.37
C VAL A 43 12.30 -1.51 -0.91
N ARG A 44 12.81 -2.70 -0.58
CA ARG A 44 12.23 -3.96 -1.02
C ARG A 44 11.25 -4.49 0.02
N ILE A 45 10.00 -4.66 -0.38
CA ILE A 45 8.94 -5.24 0.44
C ILE A 45 8.66 -6.65 -0.08
N ASP A 46 8.61 -7.63 0.84
CA ASP A 46 8.34 -9.02 0.48
C ASP A 46 6.83 -9.23 0.23
N ASP A 47 6.48 -10.01 -0.79
CA ASP A 47 5.07 -10.28 -1.11
C ASP A 47 4.32 -11.00 0.02
N SER A 48 5.04 -11.77 0.85
CA SER A 48 4.46 -12.40 2.04
C SER A 48 4.08 -11.40 3.13
N GLU A 49 4.72 -10.23 3.16
CA GLU A 49 4.40 -9.10 4.04
C GLU A 49 3.29 -8.22 3.43
N LEU A 50 2.89 -8.45 2.18
CA LEU A 50 1.90 -7.61 1.51
C LEU A 50 0.46 -8.07 1.76
N ASN A 51 -0.03 -7.93 2.99
CA ASN A 51 -1.37 -8.34 3.38
C ASN A 51 -2.00 -7.42 4.44
N ALA A 52 -3.30 -7.57 4.67
CA ALA A 52 -4.06 -6.78 5.64
C ALA A 52 -3.56 -6.96 7.08
N ASP A 53 -3.07 -8.14 7.44
CA ASP A 53 -2.51 -8.40 8.78
C ASP A 53 -1.20 -7.64 9.03
N THR A 54 -0.44 -7.34 7.98
CA THR A 54 0.86 -6.67 8.07
C THR A 54 0.74 -5.16 7.83
N PHE A 55 -0.03 -4.72 6.83
CA PHE A 55 -0.29 -3.32 6.56
C PHE A 55 -1.72 -3.10 6.03
N ASP A 56 -2.67 -2.89 6.93
CA ASP A 56 -4.03 -2.57 6.49
C ASP A 56 -4.20 -1.09 6.12
N THR A 57 -3.32 -0.20 6.57
CA THR A 57 -3.47 1.26 6.43
C THR A 57 -2.29 1.92 5.74
N LEU A 58 -2.51 3.13 5.22
CA LEU A 58 -1.46 3.97 4.63
C LEU A 58 -0.37 4.30 5.65
N ASP A 59 -0.75 4.54 6.91
CA ASP A 59 0.19 4.81 8.00
C ASP A 59 1.09 3.60 8.31
N ALA A 60 0.52 2.39 8.28
CA ALA A 60 1.26 1.15 8.45
C ALA A 60 2.25 0.93 7.29
N LEU A 61 1.83 1.21 6.05
CA LEU A 61 2.70 1.17 4.88
C LEU A 61 3.88 2.15 5.01
N VAL A 62 3.60 3.40 5.38
CA VAL A 62 4.65 4.41 5.56
C VAL A 62 5.64 3.97 6.64
N LYS A 63 5.17 3.48 7.78
CA LYS A 63 6.05 2.94 8.83
C LYS A 63 6.90 1.76 8.35
N LEU A 64 6.31 0.89 7.53
CA LEU A 64 7.02 -0.25 6.96
C LEU A 64 8.16 0.23 6.04
N ILE A 65 7.88 1.21 5.17
CA ILE A 65 8.87 1.85 4.29
C ILE A 65 9.98 2.53 5.13
N GLU A 66 9.61 3.30 6.14
CA GLU A 66 10.56 4.01 7.01
C GLU A 66 11.45 3.04 7.80
N SER A 67 10.92 1.89 8.23
CA SER A 67 11.71 0.88 8.96
C SER A 67 12.78 0.19 8.11
N ARG A 68 12.68 0.29 6.78
CA ARG A 68 13.56 -0.37 5.81
C ARG A 68 14.56 0.60 5.15
N LYS A 69 14.42 1.91 5.41
CA LYS A 69 15.41 2.94 5.06
C LYS A 69 16.56 2.97 6.06
#